data_AF-A0A2D5XYH9-F1
#
_entry.id   AF-A0A2D5XYH9-F1
#
_cell.length_a   1.000
_cell.length_b   1.000
_cell.length_c   1.000
_cell.angle_alpha   90.00
_cell.angle_beta   90.00
_cell.angle_gamma   90.00
#
_symmetry.space_group_name_H-M   'P 1'
#
loop_
_entity.id
_entity.type
_entity.pdbx_description
1 polymer ?
#
loop_
_entity_poly.entity_id
_entity_poly.type
_entity_poly.pdbx_seq_one_letter_code
_entity_poly.pdbx_strand_id
1 'polypeptide(L)'
;MKRVVPLFIAITLITSVFVTAAGRSTGFNEEIPGTVTIAQDQDRNVPDEVIEQRKQRREQVINRRANEKIREHQTACERNEDRRDRIKCRLRQAVGDHTKGEDFSLLPEACRKIPSEQGRQRACVALYKRSAACYDREGEEKDKCFRRAIGYTKKTVKRASPEVKKEYLLLLLYELQERIEGSYDAGNIEEDAASVIIDLIVETKQKVLEGAPRGEIKSMTAQLRPLIKSARPTQEESA
;
A
#
# COMPACT_ATOMS: atom_id res chain seq x y z
N MET A 1 -43.96 -36.02 26.41
CA MET A 1 -43.50 -36.30 27.78
C MET A 1 -41.99 -36.21 27.84
N LYS A 2 -41.46 -35.35 28.74
CA LYS A 2 -40.19 -35.35 29.49
C LYS A 2 -39.02 -36.19 28.89
N ARG A 3 -37.81 -35.65 28.73
CA ARG A 3 -36.99 -35.05 29.81
C ARG A 3 -36.06 -33.94 29.33
N VAL A 4 -35.96 -32.96 30.21
CA VAL A 4 -34.98 -31.86 30.31
C VAL A 4 -33.74 -32.39 31.03
N VAL A 5 -32.53 -31.98 30.63
CA VAL A 5 -31.41 -31.75 31.57
C VAL A 5 -30.60 -30.54 31.06
N PRO A 6 -30.47 -29.45 31.85
CA PRO A 6 -29.49 -28.39 31.63
C PRO A 6 -28.21 -28.69 32.42
N LEU A 7 -27.05 -28.23 31.94
CA LEU A 7 -25.88 -28.10 32.80
C LEU A 7 -25.11 -26.82 32.47
N PHE A 8 -25.28 -25.85 33.35
CA PHE A 8 -24.40 -24.70 33.56
C PHE A 8 -23.04 -25.18 34.06
N ILE A 9 -21.95 -24.74 33.44
CA ILE A 9 -20.69 -24.47 34.15
C ILE A 9 -20.10 -23.17 33.61
N ALA A 10 -20.11 -22.15 34.46
CA ALA A 10 -19.35 -20.93 34.31
C ALA A 10 -17.94 -21.14 34.86
N ILE A 11 -16.89 -20.79 34.10
CA ILE A 11 -15.59 -20.39 34.67
C ILE A 11 -15.05 -19.22 33.85
N THR A 12 -15.12 -18.05 34.48
CA THR A 12 -14.36 -16.84 34.23
C THR A 12 -12.86 -17.08 34.30
N LEU A 13 -12.09 -16.54 33.34
CA LEU A 13 -10.71 -16.11 33.56
C LEU A 13 -10.42 -14.91 32.67
N ILE A 14 -10.70 -13.73 33.22
CA ILE A 14 -10.20 -12.45 32.76
C ILE A 14 -8.72 -12.42 33.17
N THR A 15 -7.81 -12.58 32.22
CA THR A 15 -6.40 -12.25 32.41
C THR A 15 -6.10 -10.92 31.74
N SER A 16 -6.36 -9.85 32.49
CA SER A 16 -5.82 -8.52 32.24
C SER A 16 -4.30 -8.58 32.36
N VAL A 17 -3.61 -8.56 31.22
CA VAL A 17 -2.15 -8.39 31.18
C VAL A 17 -1.85 -6.91 31.39
N PHE A 18 -1.54 -6.54 32.63
CA PHE A 18 -0.93 -5.25 32.93
C PHE A 18 0.50 -5.26 32.41
N VAL A 19 0.76 -4.56 31.32
CA VAL A 19 2.13 -4.24 30.90
C VAL A 19 2.61 -3.07 31.76
N THR A 20 3.36 -3.37 32.81
CA THR A 20 4.16 -2.39 33.53
C THR A 20 5.49 -2.19 32.80
N ALA A 21 5.62 -1.10 32.05
CA ALA A 21 6.92 -0.61 31.61
C ALA A 21 7.60 0.11 32.78
N ALA A 22 8.45 -0.62 33.51
CA ALA A 22 9.40 -0.02 34.44
C ALA A 22 10.53 0.63 33.63
N GLY A 23 10.34 1.89 33.25
CA GLY A 23 11.42 2.72 32.72
C GLY A 23 12.37 3.13 33.85
N ARG A 24 13.45 2.36 34.05
CA ARG A 24 14.65 2.82 34.76
C ARG A 24 15.30 3.91 33.93
N SER A 25 15.09 5.17 34.31
CA SER A 25 15.97 6.27 33.91
C SER A 25 17.29 6.11 34.67
N THR A 26 18.27 5.47 34.03
CA THR A 26 19.65 5.56 34.46
C THR A 26 20.14 6.96 34.13
N GLY A 27 20.32 7.77 35.17
CA GLY A 27 21.01 9.04 35.06
C GLY A 27 22.41 8.82 34.51
N PHE A 28 22.68 9.45 33.36
CA PHE A 28 24.02 9.66 32.86
C PHE A 28 24.31 11.15 33.04
N ASN A 29 24.99 11.47 34.15
CA ASN A 29 25.63 12.77 34.34
C ASN A 29 26.89 12.77 33.49
N GLU A 30 26.81 13.36 32.31
CA GLU A 30 27.98 13.83 31.59
C GLU A 30 28.02 15.34 31.75
N GLU A 31 28.83 15.79 32.71
CA GLU A 31 29.15 17.20 32.93
C GLU A 31 29.85 17.73 31.68
N ILE A 32 29.12 18.51 30.88
CA ILE A 32 29.71 19.40 29.88
C ILE A 32 30.06 20.71 30.60
N PRO A 33 31.33 21.08 30.76
CA PRO A 33 31.71 22.35 31.34
C PRO A 33 31.49 23.45 30.29
N GLY A 34 30.42 24.21 30.46
CA GLY A 34 30.05 25.27 29.52
C GLY A 34 28.77 25.96 29.95
N THR A 35 28.76 26.51 31.16
CA THR A 35 27.65 27.29 31.70
C THR A 35 27.47 28.55 30.87
N VAL A 36 26.66 28.48 29.81
CA VAL A 36 26.01 29.65 29.24
C VAL A 36 24.84 29.95 30.16
N THR A 37 25.03 30.89 31.07
CA THR A 37 23.94 31.54 31.79
C THR A 37 23.03 32.22 30.77
N ILE A 38 21.96 31.53 30.38
CA ILE A 38 20.84 32.13 29.67
C ILE A 38 20.11 32.96 30.72
N ALA A 39 20.33 34.26 30.68
CA ALA A 39 19.52 35.24 31.40
C ALA A 39 18.05 34.96 31.08
N GLN A 40 17.26 34.66 32.11
CA GLN A 40 15.81 34.67 32.01
C GLN A 40 15.36 36.13 31.89
N ASP A 41 15.41 36.66 30.66
CA ASP A 41 14.64 37.84 30.30
C ASP A 41 13.15 37.46 30.35
N GLN A 42 12.55 37.67 31.51
CA GLN A 42 11.11 37.84 31.67
C GLN A 42 10.72 39.21 31.08
N ASP A 43 10.56 39.27 29.76
CA ASP A 43 9.62 40.22 29.15
C ASP A 43 9.23 39.76 27.75
N ARG A 44 7.91 39.64 27.52
CA ARG A 44 7.14 40.23 26.41
C ARG A 44 6.01 39.34 25.95
N ASN A 45 4.86 40.00 25.79
CA ASN A 45 3.76 39.64 24.89
C ASN A 45 4.32 39.13 23.55
N VAL A 46 4.61 37.84 23.45
CA VAL A 46 4.87 37.20 22.15
C VAL A 46 3.52 37.16 21.46
N PRO A 47 3.36 37.84 20.32
CA PRO A 47 2.09 37.83 19.61
C PRO A 47 1.71 36.38 19.28
N ASP A 48 0.44 36.02 19.45
CA ASP A 48 -0.06 34.66 19.16
C ASP A 48 0.32 34.18 17.75
N GLU A 49 0.43 35.11 16.80
CA GLU A 49 0.91 34.86 15.44
C GLU A 49 2.33 34.25 15.39
N VAL A 50 3.24 34.69 16.26
CA VAL A 50 4.61 34.15 16.34
C VAL A 50 4.61 32.75 16.95
N ILE A 51 3.69 32.46 17.88
CA ILE A 51 3.50 31.13 18.47
C ILE A 51 2.96 30.15 17.41
N GLU A 52 1.94 30.57 16.64
CA GLU A 52 1.36 29.76 15.57
C GLU A 52 2.36 29.52 14.43
N GLN A 53 3.13 30.54 14.01
CA GLN A 53 4.21 30.35 13.03
C GLN A 53 5.26 29.34 13.52
N ARG A 54 5.59 29.33 14.81
CA ARG A 54 6.53 28.35 15.40
C ARG A 54 5.94 26.94 15.40
N LYS A 55 4.64 26.77 15.69
CA LYS A 55 3.94 25.48 15.60
C LYS A 55 3.94 24.96 14.16
N GLN A 56 3.53 25.78 13.20
CA GLN A 56 3.52 25.43 11.78
C GLN A 56 4.92 25.02 11.28
N ARG A 57 5.97 25.77 11.64
CA ARG A 57 7.35 25.39 11.28
C ARG A 57 7.78 24.06 11.89
N ARG A 58 7.42 23.80 13.16
CA ARG A 58 7.71 22.50 13.81
C ARG A 58 7.00 21.36 13.10
N GLU A 59 5.73 21.53 12.79
CA GLU A 59 4.92 20.54 12.06
C GLU A 59 5.48 20.29 10.64
N GLN A 60 5.86 21.34 9.91
CA GLN A 60 6.54 21.22 8.61
C GLN A 60 7.85 20.42 8.71
N VAL A 61 8.66 20.65 9.74
CA VAL A 61 9.93 19.90 9.94
C VAL A 61 9.65 18.44 10.29
N ILE A 62 8.67 18.16 11.15
CA ILE A 62 8.27 16.79 11.50
C ILE A 62 7.77 16.05 10.26
N ASN A 63 6.86 16.65 9.49
CA ASN A 63 6.30 16.08 8.27
C ASN A 63 7.39 15.85 7.22
N ARG A 64 8.33 16.78 7.06
CA ARG A 64 9.47 16.61 6.14
C ARG A 64 10.34 15.42 6.53
N ARG A 65 10.70 15.28 7.81
CA ARG A 65 11.52 14.15 8.30
C ARG A 65 10.80 12.81 8.16
N ALA A 66 9.48 12.79 8.41
CA ALA A 66 8.67 11.60 8.19
C ALA A 66 8.69 11.18 6.71
N ASN A 67 8.46 12.13 5.79
CA ASN A 67 8.52 11.88 4.35
C ASN A 67 9.91 11.43 3.86
N GLU A 68 10.99 11.99 4.41
CA GLU A 68 12.37 11.57 4.09
C GLU A 68 12.62 10.11 4.51
N LYS A 69 12.15 9.70 5.70
CA LYS A 69 12.24 8.30 6.16
C LYS A 69 11.41 7.36 5.28
N ILE A 70 10.18 7.74 4.93
CA ILE A 70 9.32 6.95 4.03
C ILE A 70 10.05 6.70 2.71
N ARG A 71 10.64 7.75 2.13
CA ARG A 71 11.43 7.63 0.89
C ARG A 71 12.64 6.73 1.01
N GLU A 72 13.39 6.85 2.10
CA GLU A 72 14.57 6.00 2.34
C GLU A 72 14.16 4.52 2.44
N HIS A 73 13.09 4.23 3.18
CA HIS A 73 12.56 2.88 3.33
C HIS A 73 11.98 2.31 2.03
N GLN A 74 11.23 3.11 1.25
CA GLN A 74 10.74 2.69 -0.06
C GLN A 74 11.92 2.38 -1.01
N THR A 75 12.94 3.24 -1.01
CA THR A 75 14.17 3.02 -1.81
C THR A 75 14.90 1.74 -1.39
N ALA A 76 14.84 1.35 -0.11
CA ALA A 76 15.43 0.10 0.36
C ALA A 76 14.74 -1.13 -0.24
N CYS A 77 13.41 -1.13 -0.38
CA CYS A 77 12.71 -2.22 -1.05
C CYS A 77 13.11 -2.34 -2.51
N GLU A 78 13.30 -1.23 -3.22
CA GLU A 78 13.65 -1.22 -4.65
C GLU A 78 15.01 -1.82 -4.99
N ARG A 79 15.89 -2.01 -3.98
CA ARG A 79 17.23 -2.58 -4.14
C ARG A 79 17.22 -4.11 -4.25
N ASN A 80 16.16 -4.79 -3.81
CA ASN A 80 16.10 -6.25 -3.98
C ASN A 80 16.07 -6.60 -5.47
N GLU A 81 16.86 -7.59 -5.90
CA GLU A 81 16.90 -8.03 -7.30
C GLU A 81 15.67 -8.87 -7.66
N ASP A 82 15.24 -9.73 -6.74
CA ASP A 82 14.06 -10.57 -6.91
C ASP A 82 12.77 -9.74 -6.79
N ARG A 83 11.83 -10.00 -7.70
CA ARG A 83 10.57 -9.27 -7.80
C ARG A 83 9.64 -9.60 -6.62
N ARG A 84 9.60 -10.86 -6.20
CA ARG A 84 8.76 -11.29 -5.07
C ARG A 84 9.30 -10.72 -3.75
N ASP A 85 10.62 -10.66 -3.56
CA ASP A 85 11.22 -10.03 -2.38
C ASP A 85 10.93 -8.53 -2.33
N ARG A 86 10.97 -7.82 -3.48
CA ARG A 86 10.50 -6.42 -3.55
C ARG A 86 9.04 -6.30 -3.13
N ILE A 87 8.16 -7.17 -3.62
CA ILE A 87 6.74 -7.16 -3.29
C ILE A 87 6.53 -7.40 -1.79
N LYS A 88 7.16 -8.43 -1.21
CA LYS A 88 7.09 -8.71 0.24
C LYS A 88 7.56 -7.52 1.08
N CYS A 89 8.69 -6.92 0.68
CA CYS A 89 9.21 -5.73 1.36
C CYS A 89 8.18 -4.58 1.35
N ARG A 90 7.57 -4.28 0.19
CA ARG A 90 6.54 -3.24 0.07
C ARG A 90 5.29 -3.56 0.89
N LEU A 91 4.85 -4.82 0.89
CA LEU A 91 3.72 -5.28 1.71
C LEU A 91 3.97 -5.00 3.20
N ARG A 92 5.12 -5.44 3.75
CA ARG A 92 5.46 -5.20 5.16
C ARG A 92 5.50 -3.73 5.54
N GLN A 93 5.95 -2.87 4.62
CA GLN A 93 6.02 -1.43 4.85
C GLN A 93 4.65 -0.75 4.84
N ALA A 94 3.68 -1.29 4.10
CA ALA A 94 2.31 -0.75 4.07
C ALA A 94 1.56 -0.96 5.41
N VAL A 95 1.96 -1.97 6.19
CA VAL A 95 1.39 -2.26 7.52
C VAL A 95 1.99 -1.30 8.55
N GLY A 96 1.40 -0.12 8.69
CA GLY A 96 1.70 0.81 9.80
C GLY A 96 1.77 2.29 9.43
N ASP A 97 1.85 2.62 8.13
CA ASP A 97 1.87 4.01 7.67
C ASP A 97 0.87 4.20 6.53
N HIS A 98 -0.30 4.74 6.84
CA HIS A 98 -1.41 4.92 5.89
C HIS A 98 -1.13 5.94 4.79
N THR A 99 0.01 6.61 4.80
CA THR A 99 0.47 7.34 3.63
C THR A 99 1.01 6.34 2.62
N LYS A 100 0.10 5.69 1.88
CA LYS A 100 0.32 5.27 0.48
C LYS A 100 0.58 6.54 -0.32
N GLY A 101 1.66 7.25 -0.01
CA GLY A 101 2.18 8.30 -0.84
C GLY A 101 2.58 7.60 -2.12
N GLU A 102 1.80 7.84 -3.17
CA GLU A 102 2.19 7.53 -4.54
C GLU A 102 3.49 8.29 -4.80
N ASP A 103 4.63 7.76 -4.37
CA ASP A 103 5.90 8.31 -4.78
C ASP A 103 6.04 7.92 -6.25
N PHE A 104 5.46 8.75 -7.11
CA PHE A 104 5.50 8.66 -8.55
C PHE A 104 6.91 8.75 -9.13
N SER A 105 7.94 8.97 -8.29
CA SER A 105 9.33 8.77 -8.66
C SER A 105 9.68 7.28 -8.80
N LEU A 106 8.94 6.38 -8.14
CA LEU A 106 9.09 4.94 -8.27
C LEU A 106 8.30 4.43 -9.48
N LEU A 107 8.98 3.69 -10.34
CA LEU A 107 8.36 3.07 -11.50
C LEU A 107 7.42 1.94 -11.03
N PRO A 108 6.17 1.86 -11.53
CA PRO A 108 5.33 0.71 -11.28
C PRO A 108 6.06 -0.57 -11.67
N GLU A 109 5.93 -1.63 -10.87
CA GLU A 109 6.71 -2.86 -11.04
C GLU A 109 6.62 -3.45 -12.46
N ALA A 110 5.44 -3.36 -13.08
CA ALA A 110 5.22 -3.81 -14.44
C ALA A 110 5.97 -2.98 -15.51
N CYS A 111 6.26 -1.70 -15.22
CA CYS A 111 6.97 -0.80 -16.12
C CYS A 111 8.51 -0.90 -15.97
N ARG A 112 9.02 -1.47 -14.88
CA ARG A 112 10.46 -1.47 -14.53
C ARG A 112 11.33 -2.20 -15.56
N LYS A 113 10.86 -3.33 -16.10
CA LYS A 113 11.59 -4.14 -17.09
C LYS A 113 11.44 -3.66 -18.54
N ILE A 114 10.65 -2.60 -18.78
CA ILE A 114 10.47 -2.07 -20.13
C ILE A 114 11.67 -1.19 -20.49
N PRO A 115 12.37 -1.43 -21.62
CA PRO A 115 13.44 -0.56 -22.08
C PRO A 115 12.97 0.89 -22.23
N SER A 116 13.73 1.83 -21.66
CA SER A 116 13.41 3.27 -21.65
C SER A 116 13.42 3.88 -23.05
N GLU A 117 14.25 3.33 -23.94
CA GLU A 117 14.57 3.85 -25.27
C GLU A 117 13.39 3.89 -26.24
N GLN A 118 12.32 3.14 -25.97
CA GLN A 118 11.21 2.97 -26.92
C GLN A 118 9.96 3.77 -26.56
N GLY A 119 10.02 4.66 -25.56
CA GLY A 119 8.86 5.42 -25.07
C GLY A 119 7.75 4.57 -24.41
N ARG A 120 7.81 3.23 -24.55
CA ARG A 120 6.86 2.26 -23.97
C ARG A 120 6.84 2.33 -22.44
N GLN A 121 7.99 2.52 -21.81
CA GLN A 121 8.06 2.72 -20.37
C GLN A 121 7.35 4.02 -19.94
N ARG A 122 7.55 5.11 -20.68
CA ARG A 122 6.85 6.39 -20.43
C ARG A 122 5.35 6.24 -20.62
N ALA A 123 4.90 5.51 -21.64
CA ALA A 123 3.49 5.24 -21.86
C ALA A 123 2.86 4.42 -20.72
N CYS A 124 3.57 3.40 -20.22
CA CYS A 124 3.17 2.60 -19.07
C CYS A 124 3.01 3.47 -17.81
N VAL A 125 4.01 4.29 -17.51
CA VAL A 125 3.98 5.23 -16.37
C VAL A 125 2.87 6.27 -16.53
N ALA A 126 2.69 6.81 -17.73
CA ALA A 126 1.66 7.80 -18.00
C ALA A 126 0.26 7.22 -17.83
N LEU A 127 0.01 5.99 -18.28
CA LEU A 127 -1.26 5.30 -18.04
C LEU A 127 -1.54 5.16 -16.54
N TYR A 128 -0.56 4.69 -15.78
CA TYR A 128 -0.68 4.55 -14.33
C TYR A 128 -1.05 5.89 -13.67
N LYS A 129 -0.29 6.96 -13.98
CA LYS A 129 -0.53 8.32 -13.46
C LYS A 129 -1.92 8.86 -13.83
N ARG A 130 -2.37 8.67 -15.07
CA ARG A 130 -3.70 9.11 -15.51
C ARG A 130 -4.83 8.38 -14.79
N SER A 131 -4.58 7.15 -14.35
CA SER A 131 -5.57 6.31 -13.68
C SER A 131 -5.56 6.42 -12.15
N ALA A 132 -4.56 7.06 -11.55
CA ALA A 132 -4.38 7.16 -10.10
C ALA A 132 -5.66 7.56 -9.36
N ALA A 133 -6.25 8.70 -9.73
CA ALA A 133 -7.50 9.21 -9.13
C ALA A 133 -8.76 8.36 -9.41
N CYS A 134 -8.65 7.30 -10.20
CA CYS A 134 -9.75 6.34 -10.39
C CYS A 134 -9.79 5.28 -9.27
N TYR A 135 -8.68 5.03 -8.56
CA TYR A 135 -8.62 4.01 -7.51
C TYR A 135 -9.44 4.39 -6.26
N ASP A 136 -9.60 5.69 -6.00
CA ASP A 136 -10.47 6.24 -4.94
C ASP A 136 -11.98 6.08 -5.22
N ARG A 137 -12.35 5.60 -6.41
CA ARG A 137 -13.76 5.43 -6.81
C ARG A 137 -14.22 4.00 -6.62
N GLU A 138 -15.52 3.77 -6.66
CA GLU A 138 -16.09 2.42 -6.55
C GLU A 138 -17.05 2.09 -7.70
N GLY A 139 -17.29 0.78 -7.88
CA GLY A 139 -18.30 0.24 -8.77
C GLY A 139 -18.28 0.80 -10.19
N GLU A 140 -19.44 1.24 -10.67
CA GLU A 140 -19.61 1.74 -12.04
C GLU A 140 -18.86 3.07 -12.28
N GLU A 141 -18.68 3.89 -11.25
CA GLU A 141 -17.98 5.18 -11.37
C GLU A 141 -16.46 5.00 -11.56
N LYS A 142 -15.87 4.01 -10.88
CA LYS A 142 -14.47 3.61 -11.13
C LYS A 142 -14.29 3.08 -12.55
N ASP A 143 -15.19 2.21 -12.98
CA ASP A 143 -15.20 1.64 -14.34
C ASP A 143 -15.36 2.71 -15.44
N LYS A 144 -16.24 3.71 -15.22
CA LYS A 144 -16.34 4.91 -16.07
C LYS A 144 -15.04 5.73 -16.06
N CYS A 145 -14.42 5.91 -14.89
CA CYS A 145 -13.16 6.64 -14.77
C CYS A 145 -12.03 5.96 -15.54
N PHE A 146 -11.83 4.64 -15.38
CA PHE A 146 -10.81 3.88 -16.12
C PHE A 146 -10.99 3.99 -17.64
N ARG A 147 -12.23 3.89 -18.13
CA ARG A 147 -12.52 4.12 -19.56
C ARG A 147 -12.11 5.51 -20.02
N ARG A 148 -12.41 6.55 -19.24
CA ARG A 148 -12.00 7.93 -19.56
C ARG A 148 -10.48 8.10 -19.52
N ALA A 149 -9.78 7.46 -18.58
CA ALA A 149 -8.32 7.52 -18.44
C ALA A 149 -7.55 6.96 -19.66
N ILE A 150 -8.19 6.07 -20.41
CA ILE A 150 -7.69 5.51 -21.69
C ILE A 150 -8.32 6.17 -22.93
N GLY A 151 -8.96 7.34 -22.76
CA GLY A 151 -9.58 8.08 -23.86
C GLY A 151 -10.81 7.40 -24.47
N TYR A 152 -11.45 6.47 -23.76
CA TYR A 152 -12.60 5.72 -24.25
C TYR A 152 -13.90 6.18 -23.59
N THR A 153 -14.84 6.67 -24.39
CA THR A 153 -16.11 7.26 -23.88
C THR A 153 -17.31 6.34 -24.01
N LYS A 154 -17.21 5.25 -24.80
CA LYS A 154 -18.33 4.34 -25.01
C LYS A 154 -18.55 3.46 -23.77
N LYS A 155 -19.80 3.04 -23.57
CA LYS A 155 -20.21 2.23 -22.41
C LYS A 155 -19.50 0.86 -22.31
N THR A 156 -19.01 0.30 -23.42
CA THR A 156 -18.42 -1.05 -23.42
C THR A 156 -17.14 -1.12 -24.24
N VAL A 157 -16.07 -1.72 -23.70
CA VAL A 157 -14.79 -1.89 -24.40
C VAL A 157 -14.77 -3.05 -25.42
N LYS A 158 -15.85 -3.85 -25.52
CA LYS A 158 -15.91 -5.05 -26.39
C LYS A 158 -15.59 -4.76 -27.86
N ARG A 159 -16.04 -3.61 -28.38
CA ARG A 159 -15.82 -3.16 -29.76
C ARG A 159 -14.70 -2.12 -29.89
N ALA A 160 -13.93 -1.89 -28.82
CA ALA A 160 -12.78 -0.98 -28.88
C ALA A 160 -11.62 -1.60 -29.67
N SER A 161 -10.66 -0.75 -30.06
CA SER A 161 -9.42 -1.20 -30.70
C SER A 161 -8.63 -2.14 -29.77
N PRO A 162 -7.72 -2.98 -30.31
CA PRO A 162 -6.86 -3.83 -29.50
C PRO A 162 -6.09 -3.07 -28.41
N GLU A 163 -5.61 -1.87 -28.72
CA GLU A 163 -4.83 -1.01 -27.82
C GLU A 163 -5.68 -0.55 -26.64
N VAL A 164 -6.90 -0.07 -26.88
CA VAL A 164 -7.83 0.34 -25.81
C VAL A 164 -8.17 -0.86 -24.91
N LYS A 165 -8.38 -2.05 -25.50
CA LYS A 165 -8.64 -3.27 -24.71
C LYS A 165 -7.43 -3.66 -23.85
N LYS A 166 -6.23 -3.51 -24.40
CA LYS A 166 -4.96 -3.76 -23.71
C LYS A 166 -4.78 -2.81 -22.52
N GLU A 167 -4.94 -1.51 -22.73
CA GLU A 167 -4.83 -0.52 -21.65
C GLU A 167 -5.91 -0.73 -20.59
N TYR A 168 -7.15 -1.02 -21.00
CA TYR A 168 -8.23 -1.31 -20.07
C TYR A 168 -7.95 -2.56 -19.21
N LEU A 169 -7.42 -3.63 -19.82
CA LEU A 169 -7.00 -4.83 -19.08
C LEU A 169 -5.89 -4.51 -18.07
N LEU A 170 -4.92 -3.66 -18.43
CA LEU A 170 -3.87 -3.23 -17.48
C LEU A 170 -4.48 -2.54 -16.26
N LEU A 171 -5.44 -1.64 -16.44
CA LEU A 171 -6.12 -0.96 -15.34
C LEU A 171 -6.88 -1.94 -14.43
N LEU A 172 -7.55 -2.93 -15.01
CA LEU A 172 -8.20 -3.99 -14.22
C LEU A 172 -7.20 -4.84 -13.42
N LEU A 173 -6.00 -5.09 -13.96
CA LEU A 173 -4.95 -5.81 -13.26
C LEU A 173 -4.33 -4.97 -12.14
N TYR A 174 -4.21 -3.64 -12.30
CA TYR A 174 -3.81 -2.76 -11.20
C TYR A 174 -4.86 -2.72 -10.09
N GLU A 175 -6.15 -2.56 -10.43
CA GLU A 175 -7.25 -2.63 -9.46
C GLU A 175 -7.26 -3.96 -8.71
N LEU A 176 -7.01 -5.08 -9.41
CA LEU A 176 -6.92 -6.38 -8.76
C LEU A 176 -5.74 -6.44 -7.78
N GLN A 177 -4.57 -5.90 -8.15
CA GLN A 177 -3.42 -5.82 -7.24
C GLN A 177 -3.78 -5.03 -5.97
N GLU A 178 -4.39 -3.86 -6.10
CA GLU A 178 -4.79 -3.05 -4.93
C GLU A 178 -5.74 -3.79 -3.99
N ARG A 179 -6.66 -4.59 -4.54
CA ARG A 179 -7.56 -5.41 -3.72
C ARG A 179 -6.83 -6.50 -2.94
N ILE A 180 -5.77 -7.07 -3.51
CA ILE A 180 -4.95 -8.08 -2.84
C ILE A 180 -4.10 -7.42 -1.74
N GLU A 181 -3.49 -6.27 -2.04
CA GLU A 181 -2.77 -5.47 -1.04
C GLU A 181 -3.72 -5.05 0.10
N GLY A 182 -4.91 -4.53 -0.22
CA GLY A 182 -5.91 -4.18 0.81
C GLY A 182 -6.42 -5.39 1.60
N SER A 183 -6.49 -6.58 1.00
CA SER A 183 -6.82 -7.80 1.73
C SER A 183 -5.71 -8.18 2.72
N TYR A 184 -4.45 -7.98 2.34
CA TYR A 184 -3.29 -8.21 3.21
C TYR A 184 -3.23 -7.17 4.33
N ASP A 185 -3.42 -5.89 4.01
CA ASP A 185 -3.49 -4.79 4.99
C ASP A 185 -4.57 -5.06 6.05
N ALA A 186 -5.67 -5.70 5.65
CA ALA A 186 -6.78 -6.10 6.53
C ALA A 186 -6.57 -7.46 7.24
N GLY A 187 -5.43 -8.13 7.06
CA GLY A 187 -5.13 -9.43 7.66
C GLY A 187 -5.93 -10.61 7.10
N ASN A 188 -6.59 -10.44 5.95
CA ASN A 188 -7.42 -11.49 5.32
C ASN A 188 -6.62 -12.43 4.40
N ILE A 189 -5.32 -12.19 4.24
CA ILE A 189 -4.43 -13.02 3.43
C ILE A 189 -3.01 -12.88 3.99
N GLU A 190 -2.30 -14.00 4.08
CA GLU A 190 -0.92 -14.03 4.53
C GLU A 190 0.03 -13.40 3.51
N GLU A 191 1.14 -12.84 3.99
CA GLU A 191 2.14 -12.18 3.16
C GLU A 191 2.61 -13.04 1.98
N ASP A 192 2.94 -14.31 2.23
CA ASP A 192 3.43 -15.22 1.21
C ASP A 192 2.41 -15.40 0.09
N ALA A 193 1.15 -15.63 0.46
CA ALA A 193 0.06 -15.82 -0.50
C ALA A 193 -0.23 -14.52 -1.28
N ALA A 194 -0.25 -13.38 -0.61
CA ALA A 194 -0.41 -12.07 -1.25
C ALA A 194 0.73 -11.81 -2.25
N SER A 195 1.99 -12.06 -1.84
CA SER A 195 3.16 -11.85 -2.70
C SER A 195 3.15 -12.72 -3.95
N VAL A 196 2.72 -13.98 -3.85
CA VAL A 196 2.57 -14.90 -5.00
C VAL A 196 1.53 -14.36 -5.99
N ILE A 197 0.38 -13.90 -5.49
CA ILE A 197 -0.69 -13.39 -6.35
C ILE A 197 -0.27 -12.08 -7.03
N ILE A 198 0.30 -11.14 -6.27
CA ILE A 198 0.76 -9.85 -6.82
C ILE A 198 1.86 -10.07 -7.85
N ASP A 199 2.79 -10.99 -7.59
CA ASP A 199 3.86 -11.35 -8.53
C ASP A 199 3.29 -11.83 -9.88
N LEU A 200 2.29 -12.73 -9.86
CA LEU A 200 1.60 -13.18 -11.07
C LEU A 200 0.82 -12.06 -11.77
N ILE A 201 0.19 -11.15 -11.01
CA ILE A 201 -0.48 -9.96 -11.58
C ILE A 201 0.53 -9.07 -12.29
N VAL A 202 1.68 -8.80 -11.68
CA VAL A 202 2.75 -7.99 -12.25
C VAL A 202 3.31 -8.64 -13.51
N GLU A 203 3.57 -9.95 -13.49
CA GLU A 203 4.03 -10.68 -14.66
C GLU A 203 3.01 -10.64 -15.79
N THR A 204 1.73 -10.83 -15.48
CA THR A 204 0.65 -10.71 -16.47
C THR A 204 0.62 -9.32 -17.09
N LYS A 205 0.78 -8.25 -16.30
CA LYS A 205 0.89 -6.88 -16.82
C LYS A 205 2.10 -6.70 -17.75
N GLN A 206 3.26 -7.25 -17.39
CA GLN A 206 4.46 -7.22 -18.24
C GLN A 206 4.20 -7.90 -19.59
N LYS A 207 3.61 -9.10 -19.59
CA LYS A 207 3.23 -9.82 -20.82
C LYS A 207 2.23 -9.04 -21.68
N VAL A 208 1.25 -8.38 -21.05
CA VAL A 208 0.31 -7.50 -21.76
C VAL A 208 1.07 -6.33 -22.40
N LEU A 209 1.99 -5.69 -21.68
CA LEU A 209 2.81 -4.57 -22.16
C LEU A 209 3.74 -4.97 -23.32
N GLU A 210 4.31 -6.17 -23.26
CA GLU A 210 5.15 -6.79 -24.30
C GLU A 210 4.37 -7.21 -25.55
N GLY A 211 3.04 -7.32 -25.45
CA GLY A 211 2.19 -7.73 -26.58
C GLY A 211 2.09 -9.24 -26.74
N ALA A 212 2.22 -9.99 -25.64
CA ALA A 212 2.07 -11.45 -25.65
C ALA A 212 0.71 -11.89 -26.21
N PRO A 213 0.62 -13.09 -26.82
CA PRO A 213 -0.61 -13.60 -27.41
C PRO A 213 -1.75 -13.66 -26.39
N ARG A 214 -2.97 -13.37 -26.85
CA ARG A 214 -4.18 -13.39 -26.00
C ARG A 214 -4.38 -14.71 -25.25
N GLY A 215 -3.99 -15.84 -25.85
CA GLY A 215 -4.08 -17.15 -25.22
C GLY A 215 -3.21 -17.26 -23.96
N GLU A 216 -1.99 -16.73 -24.00
CA GLU A 216 -1.05 -16.68 -22.87
C GLU A 216 -1.61 -15.81 -21.75
N ILE A 217 -2.02 -14.57 -22.07
CA ILE A 217 -2.64 -13.65 -21.09
C ILE A 217 -3.87 -14.26 -20.43
N LYS A 218 -4.73 -14.94 -21.21
CA LYS A 218 -5.93 -15.61 -20.70
C LYS A 218 -5.56 -16.75 -19.75
N SER A 219 -4.54 -17.54 -20.07
CA SER A 219 -4.04 -18.62 -19.22
C SER A 219 -3.54 -18.09 -17.87
N MET A 220 -2.70 -17.05 -17.88
CA MET A 220 -2.20 -16.44 -16.65
C MET A 220 -3.33 -15.84 -15.81
N THR A 221 -4.26 -15.13 -16.45
CA THR A 221 -5.42 -14.55 -15.76
C THR A 221 -6.32 -15.64 -15.14
N ALA A 222 -6.43 -16.81 -15.78
CA ALA A 222 -7.20 -17.93 -15.25
C ALA A 222 -6.57 -18.54 -13.98
N GLN A 223 -5.25 -18.47 -13.83
CA GLN A 223 -4.53 -18.94 -12.63
C GLN A 223 -4.74 -18.03 -11.41
N LEU A 224 -5.07 -16.76 -11.60
CA LEU A 224 -5.30 -15.83 -10.48
C LEU A 224 -6.50 -16.25 -9.62
N ARG A 225 -7.59 -16.70 -10.23
CA ARG A 225 -8.81 -17.06 -9.50
C ARG A 225 -8.61 -18.17 -8.46
N PRO A 226 -8.01 -19.34 -8.78
CA PRO A 226 -7.78 -20.38 -7.78
C PRO A 226 -6.82 -19.91 -6.68
N LEU A 227 -5.75 -19.16 -7.01
CA LEU A 227 -4.82 -18.63 -6.02
C LEU A 227 -5.50 -17.68 -5.03
N ILE A 228 -6.34 -16.76 -5.53
CA ILE A 228 -7.11 -15.84 -4.67
C ILE A 228 -8.10 -16.61 -3.79
N LYS A 229 -8.70 -17.69 -4.31
CA LYS A 229 -9.62 -18.52 -3.54
C LYS A 229 -8.90 -19.27 -2.43
N SER A 230 -7.74 -19.87 -2.71
CA SER A 230 -6.97 -20.64 -1.72
C SER A 230 -6.32 -19.76 -0.65
N ALA A 231 -6.09 -18.49 -0.95
CA ALA A 231 -5.39 -17.57 -0.06
C ALA A 231 -6.30 -16.91 1.00
N ARG A 232 -7.63 -17.07 0.87
CA ARG A 232 -8.58 -16.57 1.87
C ARG A 232 -8.65 -17.57 3.02
N PRO A 233 -8.62 -17.12 4.29
CA PRO A 233 -8.81 -17.99 5.43
C PRO A 233 -10.15 -18.71 5.29
N THR A 234 -10.13 -20.04 5.42
CA THR A 234 -11.33 -20.86 5.54
C THR A 234 -12.06 -20.39 6.79
N GLN A 235 -13.30 -19.89 6.64
CA GLN A 235 -14.12 -19.42 7.78
C GLN A 235 -14.45 -20.50 8.83
N GLU A 236 -13.92 -21.72 8.68
CA GLU A 236 -14.18 -22.87 9.55
C GLU A 236 -13.31 -22.90 10.83
N GLU A 237 -12.28 -22.06 10.97
CA GLU A 237 -11.46 -21.99 12.20
C GLU A 237 -11.81 -20.84 13.16
N SER A 238 -12.94 -20.16 12.93
CA SER A 238 -13.38 -19.02 13.76
C SER A 238 -14.77 -19.19 14.40
N ALA A 239 -15.26 -20.42 14.49
CA ALA A 239 -16.51 -20.78 15.16
C ALA A 239 -16.28 -21.53 16.48
#